data_AF-A0A3N6FKR2-F1
#
_entry.id   AF-A0A3N6FKR2-F1
#
_cell.length_a   1.000
_cell.length_b   1.000
_cell.length_c   1.000
_cell.angle_alpha   90.00
_cell.angle_beta   90.00
_cell.angle_gamma   90.00
#
_symmetry.space_group_name_H-M   'P 1'
#
loop_
_entity.id
_entity.type
_entity.pdbx_description
1 polymer ?
#
loop_
_entity_poly.entity_id
_entity_poly.type
_entity_poly.pdbx_seq_one_letter_code
_entity_poly.pdbx_strand_id
1 'polypeptide(L)'
;MTHVWIMRRRNSPPVGTARSSLVRADAITRLSMYDGYVRASELGSDEVAVLAKAEDGGHNAPPLPGDFHTDLIFAITQARRDARNATDDPDEEDRILMAQLEDGDWVWKTFRPSEPEPKPS
;
A
#
# COMPACT_ATOMS: atom_id res chain seq x y z
N MET A 1 12.27 -10.29 12.61
CA MET A 1 11.05 -10.69 11.85
C MET A 1 10.56 -9.48 11.09
N THR A 2 10.68 -9.53 9.77
CA THR A 2 10.26 -8.48 8.84
C THR A 2 8.75 -8.21 8.90
N HIS A 3 8.35 -6.97 9.12
CA HIS A 3 6.96 -6.53 8.98
C HIS A 3 6.67 -6.11 7.55
N VAL A 4 5.39 -6.17 7.18
CA VAL A 4 4.88 -5.58 5.94
C VAL A 4 3.97 -4.42 6.31
N TRP A 5 4.23 -3.27 5.72
CA TRP A 5 3.47 -2.05 5.90
C TRP A 5 2.78 -1.68 4.60
N ILE A 6 1.59 -1.10 4.68
CA ILE A 6 0.87 -0.52 3.55
C ILE A 6 0.91 0.98 3.72
N MET A 7 1.53 1.65 2.76
CA MET A 7 1.66 3.09 2.74
C MET A 7 0.73 3.68 1.68
N ARG A 8 -0.01 4.72 2.06
CA ARG A 8 -0.70 5.59 1.12
C ARG A 8 -0.16 7.00 1.23
N ARG A 9 0.29 7.57 0.13
CA ARG A 9 0.59 9.00 0.06
C ARG A 9 -0.73 9.78 -0.02
N ARG A 10 -0.90 10.81 0.81
CA ARG A 10 -1.86 11.87 0.47
C ARG A 10 -1.10 12.95 -0.27
N ASN A 11 -1.37 13.08 -1.57
CA ASN A 11 -1.02 14.30 -2.30
C ASN A 11 -1.80 15.44 -1.64
N SER A 12 -1.07 16.43 -1.11
CA SER A 12 -1.54 17.43 -0.15
C SER A 12 -2.83 18.18 -0.56
N PRO A 13 -3.67 18.61 0.40
CA PRO A 13 -4.69 19.64 0.19
C PRO A 13 -4.04 21.05 0.08
N PRO A 14 -4.79 22.12 -0.27
CA PRO A 14 -4.22 23.42 -0.66
C PRO A 14 -3.43 24.16 0.45
N VAL A 15 -3.53 23.73 1.72
CA VAL A 15 -2.83 24.33 2.86
C VAL A 15 -2.54 23.24 3.90
N GLY A 16 -1.26 22.91 4.14
CA GLY A 16 -0.84 22.04 5.24
C GLY A 16 0.23 20.99 4.90
N THR A 17 0.85 20.43 5.95
CA THR A 17 1.84 19.34 5.90
C THR A 17 1.29 18.13 5.16
N ALA A 18 2.04 17.61 4.18
CA ALA A 18 1.76 16.33 3.56
C ALA A 18 1.69 15.24 4.64
N ARG A 19 0.62 14.44 4.64
CA ARG A 19 0.44 13.33 5.60
C ARG A 19 0.34 12.03 4.82
N SER A 20 1.20 11.09 5.12
CA SER A 20 1.08 9.71 4.64
C SER A 20 0.38 8.88 5.71
N SER A 21 -0.41 7.90 5.27
CA SER A 21 -0.96 6.87 6.16
C SER A 21 -0.08 5.63 6.02
N LEU A 22 0.29 5.02 7.16
CA LEU A 22 1.05 3.79 7.21
C LEU A 22 0.31 2.80 8.12
N VAL A 23 -0.05 1.64 7.57
CA VAL A 23 -0.82 0.60 8.28
C VAL A 23 -0.03 -0.70 8.28
N ARG A 24 0.07 -1.37 9.43
CA ARG A 24 0.77 -2.66 9.53
C ARG A 24 -0.14 -3.78 9.00
N ALA A 25 0.38 -4.63 8.12
CA ALA A 25 -0.42 -5.64 7.41
C ALA A 25 -1.08 -6.68 8.34
N ASP A 26 -0.45 -7.01 9.45
CA ASP A 26 -0.95 -7.93 10.48
C ASP A 26 -2.00 -7.30 11.41
N ALA A 27 -2.12 -5.97 11.44
CA ALA A 27 -3.16 -5.28 12.20
C ALA A 27 -4.50 -5.21 11.42
N ILE A 28 -4.46 -5.38 10.09
CA ILE A 28 -5.66 -5.36 9.24
C ILE A 28 -6.52 -6.57 9.53
N THR A 29 -7.78 -6.32 9.91
CA THR A 29 -8.77 -7.39 10.15
C THR A 29 -9.96 -7.30 9.20
N ARG A 30 -10.18 -6.13 8.61
CA ARG A 30 -11.19 -5.90 7.57
C ARG A 30 -10.53 -5.15 6.42
N LEU A 31 -10.77 -5.64 5.22
CA LEU A 31 -10.29 -5.05 3.98
C LEU A 31 -11.46 -5.01 3.02
N SER A 32 -11.74 -3.85 2.44
CA SER A 32 -12.87 -3.68 1.54
C SER A 32 -12.59 -2.67 0.46
N MET A 33 -13.41 -2.74 -0.59
CA MET A 33 -13.52 -1.69 -1.59
C MET A 33 -14.87 -1.03 -1.47
N TYR A 34 -14.88 0.30 -1.38
CA TYR A 34 -16.11 1.09 -1.36
C TYR A 34 -15.84 2.41 -2.07
N ASP A 35 -16.72 2.80 -3.00
CA ASP A 35 -16.68 4.08 -3.71
C ASP A 35 -15.34 4.36 -4.42
N GLY A 36 -14.71 3.31 -4.98
CA GLY A 36 -13.41 3.45 -5.65
C GLY A 36 -12.20 3.60 -4.71
N TYR A 37 -12.38 3.33 -3.41
CA TYR A 37 -11.32 3.34 -2.40
C TYR A 37 -11.04 1.93 -1.90
N VAL A 38 -9.77 1.56 -1.76
CA VAL A 38 -9.37 0.42 -0.91
C VAL A 38 -9.27 0.92 0.53
N ARG A 39 -9.95 0.24 1.45
CA ARG A 39 -10.06 0.64 2.86
C ARG A 39 -9.72 -0.53 3.76
N ALA A 40 -9.04 -0.23 4.87
CA ALA A 40 -8.74 -1.20 5.91
C ALA A 40 -9.14 -0.69 7.29
N SER A 41 -9.49 -1.61 8.17
CA SER A 41 -9.66 -1.33 9.59
C SER A 41 -9.19 -2.49 10.46
N GLU A 42 -8.91 -2.15 11.71
CA GLU A 42 -8.50 -3.07 12.76
C GLU A 42 -9.71 -3.53 13.59
N LEU A 43 -9.60 -4.70 14.23
CA LEU A 43 -10.71 -5.24 15.01
C LEU A 43 -10.89 -4.40 16.27
N GLY A 44 -12.10 -3.85 16.45
CA GLY A 44 -12.38 -2.98 17.60
C GLY A 44 -11.93 -1.52 17.41
N SER A 45 -11.45 -1.15 16.22
CA SER A 45 -11.22 0.24 15.85
C SER A 45 -12.35 0.74 14.95
N ASP A 46 -12.89 1.92 15.27
CA ASP A 46 -13.79 2.66 14.38
C ASP A 46 -13.02 3.45 13.31
N GLU A 47 -11.69 3.47 13.38
CA GLU A 47 -10.84 4.13 12.40
C GLU A 47 -10.74 3.28 11.12
N VAL A 48 -11.09 3.91 9.99
CA VAL A 48 -10.95 3.31 8.66
C VAL A 48 -9.85 4.04 7.91
N ALA A 49 -8.76 3.33 7.65
CA ALA A 49 -7.67 3.81 6.84
C ALA A 49 -7.99 3.61 5.35
N VAL A 50 -7.92 4.67 4.56
CA VAL A 50 -7.91 4.55 3.09
C VAL A 50 -6.50 4.20 2.67
N LEU A 51 -6.34 3.07 1.97
CA LEU A 51 -5.05 2.52 1.53
C LEU A 51 -4.72 2.84 0.06
N ALA A 52 -5.74 3.01 -0.79
CA ALA A 52 -5.56 3.48 -2.16
C ALA A 52 -6.84 4.13 -2.67
N LYS A 53 -6.68 5.06 -3.62
CA LYS A 53 -7.77 5.63 -4.44
C LYS A 53 -7.26 6.03 -5.81
N ALA A 54 -8.16 6.15 -6.79
CA ALA A 54 -7.79 6.44 -8.17
C ALA A 54 -6.94 7.74 -8.31
N GLU A 55 -7.24 8.77 -7.53
CA GLU A 55 -6.53 10.05 -7.63
C GLU A 55 -5.09 9.99 -7.09
N ASP A 56 -4.70 8.90 -6.43
CA ASP A 56 -3.31 8.66 -6.06
C ASP A 56 -2.44 8.42 -7.33
N GLY A 57 -3.04 8.03 -8.45
CA GLY A 57 -2.38 7.82 -9.75
C GLY A 57 -2.35 9.08 -10.64
N GLY A 58 -2.91 10.20 -10.15
CA GLY A 58 -2.97 11.47 -10.89
C GLY A 58 -4.33 11.76 -11.56
N HIS A 59 -4.40 12.91 -12.25
CA HIS A 59 -5.66 13.49 -12.74
C HIS A 59 -6.42 12.62 -13.76
N ASN A 60 -5.71 11.77 -14.51
CA ASN A 60 -6.28 10.92 -15.56
C ASN A 60 -6.09 9.42 -15.27
N ALA A 61 -5.83 9.05 -14.02
CA ALA A 61 -5.67 7.65 -13.66
C ALA A 61 -6.98 6.88 -13.88
N PRO A 62 -6.93 5.63 -14.38
CA PRO A 62 -8.10 4.78 -14.46
C PRO A 62 -8.65 4.50 -13.05
N PRO A 63 -9.93 4.11 -12.92
CA PRO A 63 -10.46 3.64 -11.66
C PRO A 63 -9.66 2.43 -11.16
N LEU A 64 -9.58 2.27 -9.83
CA LEU A 64 -9.02 1.05 -9.25
C LEU A 64 -9.83 -0.18 -9.72
N PRO A 65 -9.18 -1.31 -10.03
CA PRO A 65 -9.87 -2.57 -10.31
C PRO A 65 -10.78 -2.98 -9.14
N GLY A 66 -11.92 -3.61 -9.45
CA GLY A 66 -12.94 -3.98 -8.44
C GLY A 66 -12.43 -4.94 -7.35
N ASP A 67 -11.40 -5.71 -7.67
CA ASP A 67 -10.72 -6.70 -6.85
C ASP A 67 -9.37 -6.23 -6.31
N PHE A 68 -8.99 -4.96 -6.50
CA PHE A 68 -7.68 -4.44 -6.11
C PHE A 68 -7.39 -4.53 -4.61
N HIS A 69 -8.44 -4.55 -3.77
CA HIS A 69 -8.33 -4.83 -2.34
C HIS A 69 -7.95 -6.29 -2.06
N THR A 70 -8.41 -7.24 -2.87
CA THR A 70 -8.00 -8.66 -2.78
C THR A 70 -6.56 -8.83 -3.26
N ASP A 71 -6.16 -8.10 -4.31
CA ASP A 71 -4.76 -8.09 -4.80
C ASP A 71 -3.76 -7.70 -3.72
N LEU A 72 -4.16 -6.81 -2.81
CA LEU A 72 -3.32 -6.43 -1.66
C LEU A 72 -2.98 -7.65 -0.77
N ILE A 73 -3.90 -8.61 -0.60
CA ILE A 73 -3.65 -9.82 0.21
C ILE A 73 -2.55 -10.68 -0.45
N PHE A 74 -2.61 -10.79 -1.78
CA PHE A 74 -1.58 -11.48 -2.55
C PHE A 74 -0.25 -10.75 -2.47
N ALA A 75 -0.25 -9.42 -2.61
CA ALA A 75 0.95 -8.59 -2.49
C ALA A 75 1.60 -8.69 -1.10
N ILE A 76 0.81 -8.66 -0.01
CA ILE A 76 1.29 -8.87 1.36
C ILE A 76 1.95 -10.26 1.50
N THR A 77 1.32 -11.29 0.94
CA THR A 77 1.85 -12.66 0.98
C THR A 77 3.16 -12.76 0.22
N GLN A 78 3.25 -12.13 -0.95
CA GLN A 78 4.46 -12.12 -1.77
C GLN A 78 5.59 -11.36 -1.06
N ALA A 79 5.32 -10.16 -0.53
CA ALA A 79 6.30 -9.37 0.23
C ALA A 79 6.86 -10.15 1.45
N ARG A 80 6.02 -10.92 2.16
CA ARG A 80 6.46 -11.79 3.26
C ARG A 80 7.36 -12.93 2.79
N ARG A 81 7.07 -13.52 1.62
CA ARG A 81 7.90 -14.60 1.04
C ARG A 81 9.24 -14.05 0.59
N ASP A 82 9.24 -12.91 -0.09
CA ASP A 82 10.45 -12.27 -0.60
C ASP A 82 11.34 -11.84 0.57
N ALA A 83 10.77 -11.26 1.63
CA ALA A 83 11.50 -10.95 2.86
C ALA A 83 12.14 -12.20 3.51
N ARG A 84 11.41 -13.32 3.57
CA ARG A 84 11.94 -14.56 4.15
C ARG A 84 13.08 -15.17 3.32
N ASN A 85 13.01 -15.02 2.01
CA ASN A 85 13.97 -15.63 1.07
C ASN A 85 15.17 -14.72 0.76
N ALA A 86 15.12 -13.45 1.16
CA ALA A 86 16.20 -12.48 0.97
C ALA A 86 17.41 -12.89 1.81
N THR A 87 18.39 -13.52 1.18
CA THR A 87 19.69 -13.85 1.78
C THR A 87 20.67 -12.67 1.77
N ASP A 88 20.30 -11.59 1.07
CA ASP A 88 21.03 -10.34 0.88
C ASP A 88 20.60 -9.24 1.86
N ASP A 89 19.65 -9.52 2.75
CA ASP A 89 19.11 -8.57 3.72
C ASP A 89 19.60 -8.95 5.14
N PRO A 90 20.80 -8.47 5.55
CA PRO A 90 21.36 -8.80 6.86
C PRO A 90 20.53 -8.24 8.03
N ASP A 91 19.65 -7.27 7.75
CA ASP A 91 18.91 -6.52 8.76
C ASP A 91 17.44 -6.94 8.87
N GLU A 92 17.00 -7.92 8.06
CA GLU A 92 15.60 -8.36 7.96
C GLU A 92 14.63 -7.18 7.76
N GLU A 93 15.02 -6.21 6.93
CA GLU A 93 14.33 -4.92 6.87
C GLU A 93 12.84 -5.07 6.54
N ASP A 94 12.00 -4.22 7.15
CA ASP A 94 10.58 -4.12 6.84
C ASP A 94 10.32 -3.95 5.32
N ARG A 95 9.14 -4.36 4.86
CA ARG A 95 8.69 -4.16 3.47
C ARG A 95 7.54 -3.17 3.45
N ILE A 96 7.55 -2.26 2.48
CA ILE A 96 6.47 -1.30 2.28
C ILE A 96 5.77 -1.61 0.96
N LEU A 97 4.43 -1.71 1.02
CA LEU A 97 3.54 -1.82 -0.12
C LEU A 97 2.89 -0.47 -0.41
N MET A 98 2.84 -0.08 -1.67
CA MET A 98 2.13 1.11 -2.12
C MET A 98 1.39 0.85 -3.43
N ALA A 99 0.16 1.37 -3.53
CA ALA A 99 -0.57 1.38 -4.79
C ALA A 99 0.08 2.37 -5.76
N GLN A 100 0.42 1.91 -6.95
CA GLN A 100 0.98 2.71 -8.03
C GLN A 100 0.31 2.36 -9.35
N LEU A 101 0.30 3.32 -10.27
CA LEU A 101 -0.09 3.11 -11.65
C LEU A 101 1.19 2.85 -12.46
N GLU A 102 1.26 1.71 -13.14
CA GLU A 102 2.36 1.33 -14.02
C GLU A 102 1.82 0.86 -15.36
N ASP A 103 2.30 1.44 -16.46
CA ASP A 103 1.88 1.07 -17.81
C ASP A 103 0.34 1.05 -18.02
N GLY A 104 -0.38 1.86 -17.23
CA GLY A 104 -1.85 1.94 -17.25
C GLY A 104 -2.56 0.99 -16.29
N ASP A 105 -1.84 0.11 -15.59
CA ASP A 105 -2.39 -0.86 -14.65
C ASP A 105 -2.07 -0.50 -13.21
N TRP A 106 -3.05 -0.71 -12.33
CA TRP A 106 -2.86 -0.52 -10.89
C TRP A 106 -2.16 -1.73 -10.29
N VAL A 107 -1.07 -1.47 -9.57
CA VAL A 107 -0.25 -2.51 -8.92
C VAL A 107 0.10 -2.13 -7.49
N TRP A 108 0.27 -3.14 -6.63
CA TRP A 108 0.85 -2.97 -5.31
C TRP A 108 2.36 -3.19 -5.38
N LYS A 109 3.12 -2.08 -5.40
CA LYS A 109 4.59 -2.13 -5.42
C LYS A 109 5.17 -2.34 -4.05
N THR A 110 6.16 -3.23 -3.97
CA THR A 110 6.95 -3.48 -2.77
C THR A 110 8.30 -2.79 -2.87
N PHE A 111 8.76 -2.19 -1.78
CA PHE A 111 10.12 -1.64 -1.65
C PHE A 111 10.62 -1.74 -0.21
N ARG A 112 11.93 -1.62 -0.01
CA ARG A 112 12.54 -1.51 1.33
C ARG A 112 12.57 -0.03 1.80
N PRO A 113 12.38 0.27 3.09
CA PRO A 113 12.50 1.63 3.61
C PRO A 113 13.84 2.32 3.30
N SER A 114 14.92 1.55 3.21
CA SER A 114 16.27 2.02 2.84
C SER A 114 16.44 2.33 1.35
N GLU A 115 15.53 1.84 0.50
CA GLU A 115 15.56 2.04 -0.95
C GLU A 115 14.77 3.30 -1.33
N PRO A 116 15.16 4.00 -2.41
CA PRO A 116 14.33 5.05 -2.95
C PRO A 116 12.99 4.47 -3.38
N GLU A 117 11.93 5.20 -3.08
CA GLU A 117 10.58 4.78 -3.45
C GLU A 117 10.48 4.57 -4.98
N PRO A 118 9.83 3.48 -5.44
CA PRO A 118 9.62 3.27 -6.86
C PRO A 118 8.83 4.43 -7.45
N LYS A 119 9.36 4.99 -8.55
CA LYS A 119 8.67 6.03 -9.31
C LYS A 119 7.58 5.35 -10.17
N PRO A 120 6.39 5.93 -10.28
CA PRO A 120 5.43 5.49 -11.28
C PRO A 120 6.08 5.63 -12.67
N SER A 121 5.89 4.62 -13.51
CA SER A 121 6.44 4.56 -14.88
C SER A 121 5.59 5.35 -15.86
#